data_AF-A0A8J0T5S3-F1
#
_entry.id   AF-A0A8J0T5S3-F1
#
_cell.length_a   1.000
_cell.length_b   1.000
_cell.length_c   1.000
_cell.angle_alpha   90.00
_cell.angle_beta   90.00
_cell.angle_gamma   90.00
#
_symmetry.space_group_name_H-M   'P 1'
#
loop_
_entity.id
_entity.type
_entity.pdbx_description
1 polymer ?
#
loop_
_entity_poly.entity_id
_entity_poly.type
_entity_poly.pdbx_seq_one_letter_code
_entity_poly.pdbx_strand_id
1 'polypeptide(L)'
;MDLGECTKIHDLALRADYEIASKERDLFFELDAMDHLESFIAECDRRTELAKKRLAETQEEISAEVSAKAEKVHELNEEIGKLLAKAEQLGAEGNVDEAQKILMEMEKVKGRKREAEEEYRNSMPASSFQQQKLRVCEVCSAYLGLHDNDRRLADHFGGKLHLGFILIREKLEMLRRTVAEKQEKRNQDRLRRREERERDDRLGRRSKSKSRDRRRSRSKERRRRRSRSSSRDRRRSRSRSRDRHRRHRSRSGSRNRSHHRSSRDRGSKHK
;
A
#
# COMPACT_ATOMS: atom_id res chain seq x y z
N MET A 1 21.68 3.16 2.22
CA MET A 1 21.00 1.87 2.39
C MET A 1 21.47 1.03 1.25
N ASP A 2 22.22 -0.02 1.52
CA ASP A 2 22.67 -0.93 0.47
C ASP A 2 21.96 -2.25 0.69
N LEU A 3 21.08 -2.61 -0.25
CA LEU A 3 20.38 -3.89 -0.26
C LEU A 3 21.28 -5.01 -0.81
N GLY A 4 22.50 -4.66 -1.23
CA GLY A 4 23.43 -5.56 -1.90
C GLY A 4 23.05 -5.82 -3.36
N GLU A 5 23.70 -6.81 -3.95
CA GLU A 5 23.35 -7.28 -5.29
C GLU A 5 21.96 -7.90 -5.29
N CYS A 6 21.16 -7.57 -6.31
CA CYS A 6 19.83 -8.14 -6.40
C CYS A 6 19.91 -9.65 -6.67
N THR A 7 19.09 -10.42 -5.95
CA THR A 7 18.99 -11.87 -6.13
C THR A 7 18.26 -12.28 -7.41
N LYS A 8 17.58 -11.33 -8.07
CA LYS A 8 16.79 -11.56 -9.28
C LYS A 8 17.59 -11.18 -10.53
N ILE A 9 17.29 -11.87 -11.62
CA ILE A 9 17.89 -11.60 -12.93
C ILE A 9 17.20 -10.37 -13.54
N HIS A 10 17.99 -9.36 -13.90
CA HIS A 10 17.52 -8.13 -14.53
C HIS A 10 18.11 -8.00 -15.94
N ASP A 11 17.54 -8.76 -16.88
CA ASP A 11 17.90 -8.68 -18.30
C ASP A 11 16.96 -7.69 -19.03
N LEU A 12 17.53 -6.86 -19.90
CA LEU A 12 16.80 -5.91 -20.73
C LEU A 12 15.89 -6.63 -21.75
N ALA A 13 16.28 -7.83 -22.19
CA ALA A 13 15.45 -8.64 -23.09
C ALA A 13 14.11 -9.02 -22.42
N LEU A 14 14.16 -9.49 -21.16
CA LEU A 14 12.98 -9.86 -20.39
C LEU A 14 12.03 -8.67 -20.14
N ARG A 15 12.58 -7.46 -20.07
CA ARG A 15 11.77 -6.24 -19.96
C ARG A 15 10.98 -5.97 -21.23
N ALA A 16 11.59 -6.11 -22.41
CA ALA A 16 10.89 -5.92 -23.69
C ALA A 16 9.77 -6.95 -23.86
N ASP A 17 10.03 -8.21 -23.50
CA ASP A 17 9.03 -9.27 -23.52
C ASP A 17 7.87 -8.97 -22.57
N TYR A 18 8.16 -8.44 -21.37
CA TYR A 18 7.13 -8.00 -20.43
C TYR A 18 6.29 -6.84 -20.99
N GLU A 19 6.90 -5.84 -21.63
CA GLU A 19 6.16 -4.70 -22.19
C GLU A 19 5.22 -5.12 -23.33
N ILE A 20 5.57 -6.16 -24.09
CA ILE A 20 4.70 -6.78 -25.10
C ILE A 20 3.58 -7.57 -24.40
N ALA A 21 3.94 -8.46 -23.46
CA ALA A 21 3.00 -9.34 -22.78
C ALA A 21 2.00 -8.58 -21.88
N SER A 22 2.41 -7.47 -21.28
CA SER A 22 1.57 -6.60 -20.45
C SER A 22 0.43 -5.93 -21.22
N LYS A 23 0.52 -5.86 -22.56
CA LYS A 23 -0.57 -5.37 -23.41
C LYS A 23 -1.60 -6.47 -23.69
N GLU A 24 -1.17 -7.72 -23.73
CA GLU A 24 -2.03 -8.85 -24.04
C GLU A 24 -2.69 -9.48 -22.81
N ARG A 25 -2.02 -9.46 -21.65
CA ARG A 25 -2.50 -10.15 -20.43
C ARG A 25 -2.19 -9.36 -19.16
N ASP A 26 -3.14 -9.39 -18.22
CA ASP A 26 -2.92 -8.94 -16.85
C ASP A 26 -2.07 -9.96 -16.08
N LEU A 27 -0.77 -9.69 -15.96
CA LEU A 27 0.21 -10.59 -15.35
C LEU A 27 0.35 -10.41 -13.82
N PHE A 28 -0.34 -9.44 -13.22
CA PHE A 28 -0.37 -9.14 -11.78
C PHE A 28 0.99 -8.86 -11.10
N PHE A 29 2.11 -8.80 -11.84
CA PHE A 29 3.42 -8.44 -11.29
C PHE A 29 3.46 -7.04 -10.63
N GLU A 30 2.52 -6.17 -10.97
CA GLU A 30 2.34 -4.86 -10.34
C GLU A 30 2.00 -4.95 -8.84
N LEU A 31 1.28 -6.00 -8.42
CA LEU A 31 0.93 -6.22 -7.02
C LEU A 31 2.17 -6.57 -6.19
N ASP A 32 2.94 -7.56 -6.66
CA ASP A 32 4.19 -7.96 -6.00
C ASP A 32 5.20 -6.82 -5.96
N ALA A 33 5.26 -6.00 -7.03
CA ALA A 33 6.10 -4.81 -7.08
C ALA A 33 5.62 -3.74 -6.08
N MET A 34 4.32 -3.51 -5.96
CA MET A 34 3.74 -2.59 -4.99
C MET A 34 4.07 -3.03 -3.56
N ASP A 35 3.81 -4.28 -3.20
CA ASP A 35 4.06 -4.81 -1.85
C ASP A 35 5.54 -4.69 -1.45
N HIS A 36 6.46 -4.94 -2.41
CA HIS A 36 7.88 -4.78 -2.18
C HIS A 36 8.28 -3.31 -1.97
N LEU A 37 7.75 -2.38 -2.77
CA LEU A 37 8.01 -0.95 -2.61
C LEU A 37 7.38 -0.40 -1.32
N GLU A 38 6.18 -0.85 -0.94
CA GLU A 38 5.52 -0.45 0.31
C GLU A 38 6.34 -0.89 1.52
N SER A 39 6.82 -2.13 1.53
CA SER A 39 7.68 -2.65 2.59
C SER A 39 8.99 -1.85 2.68
N PHE A 40 9.56 -1.48 1.53
CA PHE A 40 10.78 -0.68 1.48
C PHE A 40 10.57 0.74 2.04
N ILE A 41 9.49 1.42 1.63
CA ILE A 41 9.18 2.77 2.13
C ILE A 41 8.86 2.74 3.62
N ALA A 42 8.10 1.76 4.10
CA ALA A 42 7.80 1.61 5.52
C ALA A 42 9.05 1.45 6.39
N GLU A 43 10.05 0.68 5.93
CA GLU A 43 11.33 0.56 6.63
C GLU A 43 12.11 1.88 6.63
N CYS A 44 12.07 2.63 5.52
CA CYS A 44 12.72 3.93 5.43
C CYS A 44 12.08 4.96 6.36
N ASP A 45 10.76 5.01 6.42
CA ASP A 45 10.01 5.93 7.29
C ASP A 45 10.25 5.58 8.76
N ARG A 46 10.22 4.29 9.13
CA ARG A 46 10.60 3.82 10.47
C ARG A 46 12.01 4.26 10.85
N ARG A 47 12.97 4.13 9.93
CA ARG A 47 14.36 4.56 10.17
C ARG A 47 14.47 6.07 10.32
N THR A 48 13.69 6.82 9.56
CA THR A 48 13.58 8.28 9.66
C THR A 48 13.05 8.69 11.03
N GLU A 49 11.99 8.05 11.51
CA GLU A 49 11.45 8.30 12.85
C GLU A 49 12.46 7.98 13.96
N LEU A 50 13.16 6.85 13.86
CA LEU A 50 14.20 6.49 14.83
C LEU A 50 15.36 7.50 14.82
N ALA A 51 15.77 7.98 13.65
CA ALA A 51 16.79 9.01 13.53
C ALA A 51 16.30 10.36 14.11
N LYS A 52 15.04 10.73 13.87
CA LYS A 52 14.41 11.91 14.48
C LYS A 52 14.36 11.79 16.00
N LYS A 53 13.96 10.63 16.55
CA LYS A 53 13.94 10.37 18.00
C LYS A 53 15.34 10.45 18.63
N ARG A 54 16.34 9.83 18.00
CA ARG A 54 17.74 9.92 18.45
C ARG A 54 18.25 11.35 18.45
N LEU A 55 17.92 12.14 17.42
CA LEU A 55 18.27 13.55 17.41
C LEU A 55 17.58 14.32 18.51
N ALA A 56 16.27 14.11 18.71
CA ALA A 56 15.51 14.76 19.77
C ALA A 56 16.11 14.46 21.15
N GLU A 57 16.41 13.18 21.45
CA GLU A 57 17.07 12.74 22.69
C GLU A 57 18.45 13.41 22.89
N THR A 58 19.25 13.54 21.82
CA THR A 58 20.55 14.23 21.90
C THR A 58 20.45 15.76 21.92
N GLN A 59 19.30 16.32 21.56
CA GLN A 59 19.03 17.75 21.47
C GLN A 59 18.17 18.26 22.63
N GLU A 60 17.88 17.46 23.67
CA GLU A 60 17.12 17.89 24.86
C GLU A 60 17.80 19.05 25.64
N GLU A 61 19.06 19.38 25.35
CA GLU A 61 19.73 20.59 25.86
C GLU A 61 19.37 21.88 25.09
N ILE A 62 18.71 21.77 23.93
CA ILE A 62 18.22 22.92 23.16
C ILE A 62 16.84 23.29 23.71
N SER A 63 16.77 24.41 24.44
CA SER A 63 15.52 25.01 24.92
C SER A 63 14.39 24.91 23.87
N ALA A 64 13.21 24.46 24.30
CA ALA A 64 12.00 24.37 23.47
C ALA A 64 11.68 25.67 22.73
N GLU A 65 12.08 26.83 23.28
CA GLU A 65 11.94 28.13 22.61
C GLU A 65 12.78 28.23 21.34
N VAL A 66 13.96 27.62 21.34
CA VAL A 66 14.86 27.65 20.18
C VAL A 66 14.45 26.61 19.15
N SER A 67 13.88 25.48 19.58
CA SER A 67 13.21 24.53 18.66
C SER A 67 12.02 25.20 17.95
N ALA A 68 11.17 25.92 18.67
CA ALA A 68 10.03 26.63 18.08
C ALA A 68 10.47 27.72 17.08
N LYS A 69 11.57 28.43 17.36
CA LYS A 69 12.15 29.40 16.42
C LYS A 69 12.75 28.71 15.18
N ALA A 70 13.37 27.54 15.33
CA ALA A 70 13.85 26.74 14.20
C ALA A 70 12.69 26.22 13.32
N GLU A 71 11.63 25.72 13.94
CA GLU A 71 10.42 25.27 13.24
C GLU A 71 9.81 26.41 12.43
N LYS A 72 9.73 27.62 13.00
CA LYS A 72 9.22 28.81 12.31
C LYS A 72 10.07 29.20 11.09
N VAL A 73 11.40 29.10 11.18
CA VAL A 73 12.30 29.27 10.03
C VAL A 73 12.07 28.17 8.99
N HIS A 74 11.78 26.93 9.41
CA HIS A 74 11.48 25.83 8.50
C HIS A 74 10.12 25.98 7.80
N GLU A 75 9.07 26.39 8.50
CA GLU A 75 7.76 26.68 7.90
C GLU A 75 7.89 27.76 6.80
N LEU A 76 8.64 28.83 7.07
CA LEU A 76 8.92 29.88 6.08
C LEU A 76 9.71 29.34 4.88
N ASN A 77 10.64 28.41 5.09
CA ASN A 77 11.37 27.76 4.00
C ASN A 77 10.46 26.88 3.12
N GLU A 78 9.55 26.13 3.73
CA GLU A 78 8.57 25.32 3.00
C GLU A 78 7.58 26.18 2.22
N GLU A 79 7.16 27.31 2.79
CA GLU A 79 6.30 28.28 2.11
C GLU A 79 7.02 28.92 0.90
N ILE A 80 8.30 29.31 1.06
CA ILE A 80 9.13 29.77 -0.06
C ILE A 80 9.22 28.69 -1.14
N GLY A 81 9.47 27.42 -0.78
CA GLY A 81 9.54 26.32 -1.73
C GLY A 81 8.24 26.11 -2.52
N LYS A 82 7.08 26.21 -1.85
CA LYS A 82 5.76 26.13 -2.49
C LYS A 82 5.49 27.30 -3.43
N LEU A 83 5.86 28.52 -3.03
CA LEU A 83 5.71 29.72 -3.86
C LEU A 83 6.62 29.67 -5.09
N LEU A 84 7.84 29.15 -4.93
CA LEU A 84 8.81 29.02 -6.02
C LEU A 84 8.34 27.98 -7.06
N ALA A 85 7.83 26.83 -6.62
CA ALA A 85 7.23 25.84 -7.52
C ALA A 85 6.00 26.39 -8.27
N LYS A 86 5.15 27.18 -7.59
CA LYS A 86 4.01 27.86 -8.24
C LYS A 86 4.45 28.92 -9.25
N ALA A 87 5.48 29.69 -8.93
CA ALA A 87 6.04 30.69 -9.83
C ALA A 87 6.63 30.03 -11.09
N GLU A 88 7.31 28.89 -10.96
CA GLU A 88 7.83 28.12 -12.09
C GLU A 88 6.71 27.58 -12.99
N GLN A 89 5.63 27.05 -12.40
CA GLN A 89 4.47 26.57 -13.16
C GLN A 89 3.79 27.68 -13.96
N LEU A 90 3.49 28.82 -13.31
CA LEU A 90 2.89 29.98 -13.99
C LEU A 90 3.81 30.60 -15.04
N GLY A 91 5.13 30.55 -14.79
CA GLY A 91 6.14 30.92 -15.78
C GLY A 91 6.13 30.01 -17.01
N ALA A 92 5.96 28.70 -16.81
CA ALA A 92 5.85 27.73 -17.91
C ALA A 92 4.53 27.88 -18.70
N GLU A 93 3.45 28.31 -18.04
CA GLU A 93 2.15 28.59 -18.66
C GLU A 93 2.10 29.95 -19.40
N GLY A 94 3.13 30.79 -19.24
CA GLY A 94 3.24 32.09 -19.93
C GLY A 94 2.54 33.25 -19.22
N ASN A 95 2.03 33.05 -17.99
CA ASN A 95 1.35 34.08 -17.19
C ASN A 95 2.38 34.92 -16.40
N VAL A 96 3.08 35.81 -17.12
CA VAL A 96 4.21 36.59 -16.59
C VAL A 96 3.79 37.55 -15.46
N ASP A 97 2.63 38.19 -15.58
CA ASP A 97 2.14 39.17 -14.59
C ASP A 97 1.77 38.52 -13.24
N GLU A 98 1.22 37.30 -13.28
CA GLU A 98 0.88 36.54 -12.07
C GLU A 98 2.14 35.93 -11.44
N ALA A 99 3.06 35.42 -12.27
CA ALA A 99 4.35 34.93 -11.80
C ALA A 99 5.15 36.03 -11.09
N GLN A 100 5.15 37.27 -11.60
CA GLN A 100 5.82 38.40 -10.94
C GLN A 100 5.22 38.75 -9.58
N LYS A 101 3.89 38.68 -9.42
CA LYS A 101 3.24 38.91 -8.11
C LYS A 101 3.64 37.85 -7.09
N ILE A 102 3.67 36.58 -7.49
CA ILE A 102 4.11 35.47 -6.62
C ILE A 102 5.59 35.61 -6.26
N LEU A 103 6.44 36.06 -7.19
CA LEU A 103 7.85 36.34 -6.90
C LEU A 103 8.03 37.48 -5.90
N MET A 104 7.23 38.56 -5.98
CA MET A 104 7.24 39.63 -4.98
C MET A 104 6.78 39.14 -3.60
N GLU A 105 5.78 38.26 -3.54
CA GLU A 105 5.36 37.63 -2.28
C GLU A 105 6.46 36.73 -1.71
N MET A 106 7.12 35.93 -2.55
CA MET A 106 8.28 35.12 -2.17
C MET A 106 9.41 35.99 -1.61
N GLU A 107 9.66 37.17 -2.18
CA GLU A 107 10.71 38.08 -1.72
C GLU A 107 10.40 38.65 -0.33
N LYS A 108 9.13 38.96 -0.05
CA LYS A 108 8.68 39.33 1.31
C LYS A 108 8.84 38.17 2.30
N VAL A 109 8.53 36.94 1.90
CA VAL A 109 8.71 35.75 2.74
C VAL A 109 10.20 35.47 2.97
N LYS A 110 11.08 35.70 1.98
CA LYS A 110 12.53 35.65 2.13
C LYS A 110 13.06 36.70 3.12
N GLY A 111 12.51 37.91 3.11
CA GLY A 111 12.83 38.94 4.09
C GLY A 111 12.51 38.48 5.52
N ARG A 112 11.30 37.96 5.73
CA ARG A 112 10.87 37.39 7.02
C ARG A 112 11.69 36.18 7.44
N LYS A 113 12.09 35.33 6.49
CA LYS A 113 13.01 34.21 6.75
C LYS A 113 14.34 34.73 7.30
N ARG A 114 14.91 35.77 6.70
CA ARG A 114 16.19 36.34 7.13
C ARG A 114 16.11 36.91 8.54
N GLU A 115 15.03 37.62 8.87
CA GLU A 115 14.77 38.14 10.21
C GLU A 115 14.60 37.00 11.23
N ALA A 116 13.82 35.96 10.90
CA ALA A 116 13.62 34.80 11.75
C ALA A 116 14.92 33.98 11.95
N GLU A 117 15.76 33.87 10.92
CA GLU A 117 17.09 33.25 11.01
C GLU A 117 18.04 34.07 11.89
N GLU A 118 17.95 35.39 11.84
CA GLU A 118 18.77 36.30 12.65
C GLU A 118 18.32 36.29 14.11
N GLU A 119 17.01 36.28 14.39
CA GLU A 119 16.46 36.05 15.74
C GLU A 119 16.82 34.68 16.30
N TYR A 120 16.78 33.63 15.45
CA TYR A 120 17.23 32.29 15.84
C TYR A 120 18.72 32.31 16.21
N ARG A 121 19.56 32.92 15.36
CA ARG A 121 21.00 33.03 15.57
C ARG A 121 21.35 33.84 16.84
N ASN A 122 20.62 34.92 17.10
CA ASN A 122 20.81 35.78 18.27
C ASN A 122 20.30 35.16 19.57
N SER A 123 19.27 34.30 19.50
CA SER A 123 18.75 33.59 20.66
C SER A 123 19.60 32.38 21.09
N MET A 124 20.63 32.03 20.31
CA MET A 124 21.48 30.89 20.58
C MET A 124 22.81 31.31 21.24
N PRO A 125 23.20 30.73 22.39
CA PRO A 125 24.52 30.97 22.97
C PRO A 125 25.64 30.45 22.04
N ALA A 126 26.75 31.19 21.93
CA ALA A 126 27.91 30.85 21.10
C ALA A 126 28.51 29.47 21.39
N SER A 127 28.34 28.93 22.61
CA SER A 127 28.78 27.59 22.99
C SER A 127 27.92 26.46 22.41
N SER A 128 26.62 26.69 22.17
CA SER A 128 25.73 25.74 21.49
C SER A 128 25.92 25.74 19.97
N PHE A 129 26.54 26.79 19.42
CA PHE A 129 26.84 26.92 18.00
C PHE A 129 27.90 25.90 17.51
N GLN A 130 28.71 25.35 18.42
CA GLN A 130 29.73 24.34 18.08
C GLN A 130 29.14 22.93 17.89
N GLN A 131 27.96 22.65 18.44
CA GLN A 131 27.24 21.42 18.11
C GLN A 131 26.59 21.63 16.74
N GLN A 132 27.10 20.94 15.71
CA GLN A 132 26.47 20.90 14.40
C GLN A 132 25.04 20.40 14.58
N LYS A 133 24.07 21.32 14.57
CA LYS A 133 22.66 20.96 14.65
C LYS A 133 22.27 20.23 13.38
N LEU A 134 22.19 18.92 13.49
CA LEU A 134 21.76 18.03 12.43
C LEU A 134 20.23 17.93 12.44
N ARG A 135 19.65 17.96 11.24
CA ARG A 135 18.27 17.62 10.91
C ARG A 135 18.29 16.34 10.08
N VAL A 136 17.26 15.51 10.19
CA VAL A 136 17.09 14.37 9.29
C VAL A 136 16.24 14.77 8.08
N CYS A 137 16.72 14.47 6.87
CA CYS A 137 15.92 14.57 5.64
C CYS A 137 14.80 13.52 5.64
N GLU A 138 13.58 13.94 5.35
CA GLU A 138 12.38 13.08 5.36
C GLU A 138 12.29 12.12 4.17
N VAL A 139 13.12 12.34 3.15
CA VAL A 139 13.16 11.54 1.92
C VAL A 139 14.26 10.48 2.00
N CYS A 140 15.47 10.85 2.46
CA CYS A 140 16.64 9.93 2.43
C CYS A 140 17.09 9.42 3.81
N SER A 141 16.44 9.88 4.88
CA SER A 141 16.85 9.61 6.26
C SER A 141 18.32 9.99 6.57
N ALA A 142 18.91 10.89 5.79
CA ALA A 142 20.28 11.37 5.98
C ALA A 142 20.29 12.57 6.93
N TYR A 143 21.37 12.74 7.67
CA TYR A 143 21.59 13.93 8.50
C TYR A 143 22.09 15.10 7.64
N LEU A 144 21.42 16.24 7.72
CA LEU A 144 21.77 17.51 7.10
C LEU A 144 22.06 18.53 8.20
N GLY A 145 23.12 19.32 8.08
CA GLY A 145 23.33 20.43 8.99
C GLY A 145 22.33 21.56 8.72
N LEU A 146 21.79 22.18 9.77
CA LEU A 146 20.94 23.38 9.63
C LEU A 146 21.66 24.55 8.94
N HIS A 147 22.98 24.62 9.12
CA HIS A 147 23.86 25.69 8.65
C HIS A 147 24.71 25.25 7.44
N ASP A 148 24.36 24.14 6.79
CA ASP A 148 25.08 23.73 5.60
C ASP A 148 24.84 24.72 4.45
N ASN A 149 25.90 25.05 3.72
CA ASN A 149 25.83 25.94 2.57
C ASN A 149 24.87 25.39 1.50
N ASP A 150 24.15 26.28 0.82
CA ASP A 150 23.20 25.94 -0.26
C ASP A 150 23.80 25.01 -1.32
N ARG A 151 25.10 25.13 -1.61
CA ARG A 151 25.82 24.23 -2.52
C ARG A 151 25.82 22.77 -2.03
N ARG A 152 26.02 22.54 -0.72
CA ARG A 152 26.01 21.20 -0.12
C ARG A 152 24.59 20.64 -0.02
N LEU A 153 23.61 21.49 0.23
CA LEU A 153 22.19 21.13 0.17
C LEU A 153 21.81 20.72 -1.26
N ALA A 154 22.23 21.45 -2.28
CA ALA A 154 22.01 21.09 -3.67
C ALA A 154 22.64 19.74 -4.03
N ASP A 155 23.86 19.45 -3.56
CA ASP A 155 24.49 18.14 -3.76
C ASP A 155 23.73 17.00 -3.04
N HIS A 156 23.10 17.28 -1.89
CA HIS A 156 22.24 16.32 -1.21
C HIS A 156 20.96 16.04 -2.02
N PHE A 157 20.24 17.09 -2.43
CA PHE A 157 18.98 16.98 -3.19
C PHE A 157 19.21 16.42 -4.61
N GLY A 158 20.32 16.76 -5.24
CA GLY A 158 20.75 16.22 -6.53
C GLY A 158 21.44 14.85 -6.44
N GLY A 159 21.60 14.31 -5.23
CA GLY A 159 22.21 13.01 -5.01
C GLY A 159 21.33 11.86 -5.52
N LYS A 160 21.98 10.80 -6.01
CA LYS A 160 21.29 9.58 -6.49
C LYS A 160 20.35 8.97 -5.45
N LEU A 161 20.70 9.07 -4.16
CA LEU A 161 19.85 8.59 -3.07
C LEU A 161 18.56 9.41 -2.99
N HIS A 162 18.65 10.73 -2.98
CA HIS A 162 17.49 11.62 -2.84
C HIS A 162 16.53 11.51 -4.02
N LEU A 163 17.07 11.62 -5.23
CA LEU A 163 16.28 11.46 -6.45
C LEU A 163 15.69 10.05 -6.57
N GLY A 164 16.45 9.01 -6.18
CA GLY A 164 15.96 7.63 -6.18
C GLY A 164 14.76 7.42 -5.26
N PHE A 165 14.78 8.01 -4.05
CA PHE A 165 13.65 7.93 -3.12
C PHE A 165 12.41 8.68 -3.60
N ILE A 166 12.59 9.85 -4.23
CA ILE A 166 11.48 10.58 -4.86
C ILE A 166 10.83 9.70 -5.94
N LEU A 167 11.64 9.16 -6.86
CA LEU A 167 11.16 8.28 -7.92
C LEU A 167 10.45 7.03 -7.39
N ILE A 168 10.94 6.44 -6.30
CA ILE A 168 10.31 5.28 -5.66
C ILE A 168 8.93 5.66 -5.08
N ARG A 169 8.83 6.80 -4.38
CA ARG A 169 7.56 7.29 -3.83
C ARG A 169 6.54 7.60 -4.93
N GLU A 170 6.95 8.29 -5.98
CA GLU A 170 6.11 8.56 -7.15
C GLU A 170 5.69 7.27 -7.85
N LYS A 171 6.60 6.31 -8.02
CA LYS A 171 6.30 5.04 -8.67
C LYS A 171 5.33 4.21 -7.85
N LEU A 172 5.44 4.25 -6.53
CA LEU A 172 4.49 3.60 -5.62
C LEU A 172 3.10 4.23 -5.75
N GLU A 173 2.99 5.55 -5.82
CA GLU A 173 1.71 6.22 -6.04
C GLU A 173 1.09 5.85 -7.38
N MET A 174 1.89 5.81 -8.46
CA MET A 174 1.44 5.35 -9.77
C MET A 174 0.94 3.90 -9.72
N LEU A 175 1.68 3.00 -9.07
CA LEU A 175 1.31 1.59 -8.96
C LEU A 175 0.03 1.39 -8.12
N ARG A 176 -0.13 2.16 -7.03
CA ARG A 176 -1.36 2.15 -6.23
C ARG A 176 -2.58 2.54 -7.08
N ARG A 177 -2.46 3.56 -7.93
CA ARG A 177 -3.54 3.97 -8.84
C ARG A 177 -3.88 2.87 -9.85
N THR A 178 -2.88 2.28 -10.52
CA THR A 178 -3.13 1.21 -11.50
C THR A 178 -3.71 -0.05 -10.86
N VAL A 179 -3.24 -0.41 -9.66
CA VAL A 179 -3.79 -1.54 -8.89
C VAL A 179 -5.23 -1.26 -8.48
N ALA A 180 -5.54 -0.06 -7.98
CA ALA A 180 -6.90 0.34 -7.61
C ALA A 180 -7.84 0.27 -8.81
N GLU A 181 -7.46 0.82 -9.97
CA GLU A 181 -8.25 0.75 -11.20
C GLU A 181 -8.49 -0.70 -11.67
N LYS A 182 -7.46 -1.55 -11.61
CA LYS A 182 -7.59 -2.98 -11.96
C LYS A 182 -8.48 -3.72 -10.97
N GLN A 183 -8.37 -3.40 -9.68
CA GLN A 183 -9.21 -4.00 -8.64
C GLN A 183 -10.67 -3.55 -8.76
N GLU A 184 -10.92 -2.28 -9.11
CA GLU A 184 -12.25 -1.75 -9.40
C GLU A 184 -12.86 -2.41 -10.64
N LYS A 185 -12.12 -2.53 -11.74
CA LYS A 185 -12.58 -3.26 -12.94
C LYS A 185 -12.95 -4.71 -12.61
N ARG A 186 -12.13 -5.38 -11.79
CA ARG A 186 -12.40 -6.75 -11.34
C ARG A 186 -13.61 -6.84 -10.41
N ASN A 187 -13.80 -5.86 -9.54
CA ASN A 187 -14.99 -5.78 -8.67
C ASN A 187 -16.25 -5.48 -9.48
N GLN A 188 -16.18 -4.61 -10.49
CA GLN A 188 -17.26 -4.33 -11.42
C GLN A 188 -17.62 -5.57 -12.27
N ASP A 189 -16.65 -6.33 -12.79
CA ASP A 189 -16.92 -7.58 -13.50
C ASP A 189 -17.56 -8.63 -12.58
N ARG A 190 -17.09 -8.75 -11.34
CA ARG A 190 -17.73 -9.61 -10.32
C ARG A 190 -19.15 -9.18 -10.02
N LEU A 191 -19.42 -7.88 -9.93
CA LEU A 191 -20.76 -7.35 -9.72
C LEU A 191 -21.67 -7.64 -10.92
N ARG A 192 -21.19 -7.37 -12.15
CA ARG A 192 -21.93 -7.67 -13.39
C ARG A 192 -22.28 -9.15 -13.51
N ARG A 193 -21.34 -10.06 -13.23
CA ARG A 193 -21.60 -11.51 -13.21
C ARG A 193 -22.60 -11.91 -12.13
N ARG A 194 -22.61 -11.21 -10.99
CA ARG A 194 -23.60 -11.45 -9.92
C ARG A 194 -24.99 -10.98 -10.36
N GLU A 195 -25.10 -9.79 -10.93
CA GLU A 195 -26.35 -9.24 -11.46
C GLU A 195 -26.91 -10.09 -12.61
N GLU A 196 -26.05 -10.61 -13.48
CA GLU A 196 -26.44 -11.52 -14.56
C GLU A 196 -27.03 -12.83 -14.01
N ARG A 197 -26.37 -13.44 -13.01
CA ARG A 197 -26.90 -14.62 -12.31
C ARG A 197 -28.23 -14.34 -11.62
N GLU A 198 -28.37 -13.19 -10.96
CA GLU A 198 -29.63 -12.79 -10.33
C GLU A 198 -30.75 -12.54 -11.36
N ARG A 199 -30.41 -12.00 -12.54
CA ARG A 199 -31.35 -11.81 -13.65
C ARG A 199 -31.80 -13.16 -14.23
N ASP A 200 -30.86 -14.09 -14.44
CA ASP A 200 -31.16 -15.44 -14.93
C ASP A 200 -32.01 -16.23 -13.92
N ASP A 201 -31.68 -16.17 -12.63
CA ASP A 201 -32.50 -16.78 -11.57
C ASP A 201 -33.92 -16.20 -11.52
N ARG A 202 -34.07 -14.89 -11.74
CA ARG A 202 -35.38 -14.21 -11.77
C ARG A 202 -36.20 -14.63 -12.99
N LEU A 203 -35.58 -14.79 -14.16
CA LEU A 203 -36.21 -15.30 -15.38
C LEU A 203 -36.57 -16.81 -15.26
N GLY A 204 -35.68 -17.61 -14.68
CA GLY A 204 -35.89 -19.03 -14.38
C GLY A 204 -37.03 -19.28 -13.40
N ARG A 205 -37.21 -18.41 -12.39
CA ARG A 205 -38.38 -18.47 -11.48
C ARG A 205 -39.69 -18.15 -12.21
N ARG A 206 -39.70 -17.20 -13.16
CA ARG A 206 -40.89 -16.81 -13.95
C ARG A 206 -41.32 -17.87 -14.96
N SER A 207 -40.37 -18.61 -15.55
CA SER A 207 -40.66 -19.72 -16.46
C SER A 207 -41.13 -20.99 -15.71
N LYS A 208 -40.62 -21.23 -14.49
CA LYS A 208 -41.01 -22.37 -13.64
C LYS A 208 -42.42 -22.23 -13.06
N SER A 209 -42.86 -21.01 -12.73
CA SER A 209 -44.27 -20.75 -12.34
C SER A 209 -45.23 -20.99 -13.51
N LYS A 210 -44.90 -20.54 -14.73
CA LYS A 210 -45.72 -20.75 -15.94
C LYS A 210 -45.88 -22.23 -16.36
N SER A 211 -44.88 -23.07 -16.04
CA SER A 211 -44.92 -24.53 -16.29
C SER A 211 -45.77 -25.30 -15.25
N ARG A 212 -45.83 -24.84 -14.00
CA ARG A 212 -46.65 -25.45 -12.95
C ARG A 212 -48.14 -25.29 -13.19
N ASP A 213 -48.58 -24.16 -13.74
CA ASP A 213 -50.01 -23.94 -14.05
C ASP A 213 -50.51 -24.77 -15.24
N ARG A 214 -49.65 -25.10 -16.22
CA ARG A 214 -49.99 -26.01 -17.33
C ARG A 214 -50.12 -27.48 -16.93
N ARG A 215 -49.50 -27.91 -15.82
CA ARG A 215 -49.66 -29.30 -15.33
C ARG A 215 -50.88 -29.49 -14.42
N ARG A 216 -51.42 -28.41 -13.84
CA ARG A 216 -52.60 -28.45 -12.97
C ARG A 216 -53.94 -28.52 -13.74
N SER A 217 -53.94 -28.15 -15.02
CA SER A 217 -55.11 -28.20 -15.90
C SER A 217 -55.28 -29.50 -16.69
N ARG A 218 -54.33 -30.45 -16.61
CA ARG A 218 -54.37 -31.74 -17.36
C ARG A 218 -54.70 -32.98 -16.51
N SER A 219 -55.12 -32.80 -15.26
CA SER A 219 -55.34 -33.92 -14.30
C SER A 219 -56.77 -34.06 -13.76
N LYS A 220 -57.77 -33.45 -14.41
CA LYS A 220 -59.16 -33.44 -13.89
C LYS A 220 -60.18 -34.27 -14.70
N GLU A 221 -59.76 -35.25 -15.49
CA GLU A 221 -60.72 -36.13 -16.16
C GLU A 221 -60.15 -37.53 -16.46
N ARG A 222 -60.34 -38.47 -15.53
CA ARG A 222 -60.51 -39.91 -15.81
C ARG A 222 -60.99 -40.63 -14.55
N ARG A 223 -62.23 -40.32 -14.16
CA ARG A 223 -63.08 -41.26 -13.43
C ARG A 223 -63.67 -42.21 -14.47
N ARG A 224 -63.34 -43.51 -14.46
CA ARG A 224 -64.22 -44.61 -14.94
C ARG A 224 -63.66 -45.99 -14.56
N ARG A 225 -64.22 -46.51 -13.48
CA ARG A 225 -64.67 -47.90 -13.22
C ARG A 225 -64.00 -49.03 -14.02
N ARG A 226 -63.36 -49.99 -13.32
CA ARG A 226 -63.69 -51.42 -13.49
C ARG A 226 -63.13 -52.27 -12.35
N SER A 227 -64.04 -52.97 -11.68
CA SER A 227 -63.84 -54.04 -10.72
C SER A 227 -63.22 -55.27 -11.38
N ARG A 228 -62.30 -55.96 -10.68
CA ARG A 228 -62.29 -57.42 -10.52
C ARG A 228 -61.16 -57.89 -9.61
N SER A 229 -61.54 -58.82 -8.77
CA SER A 229 -60.82 -59.59 -7.76
C SER A 229 -59.63 -60.38 -8.31
N SER A 230 -58.53 -60.43 -7.54
CA SER A 230 -57.73 -61.64 -7.40
C SER A 230 -56.78 -61.52 -6.21
N SER A 231 -57.00 -62.39 -5.23
CA SER A 231 -56.19 -62.59 -4.05
C SER A 231 -54.78 -63.05 -4.41
N ARG A 232 -53.75 -62.50 -3.77
CA ARG A 232 -52.58 -63.27 -3.31
C ARG A 232 -51.69 -62.43 -2.39
N ASP A 233 -51.71 -62.84 -1.13
CA ASP A 233 -50.74 -62.55 -0.10
C ASP A 233 -49.30 -62.60 -0.60
N ARG A 234 -48.53 -61.52 -0.37
CA ARG A 234 -47.13 -61.63 0.08
C ARG A 234 -46.79 -60.50 1.03
N ARG A 235 -46.86 -60.84 2.32
CA ARG A 235 -46.29 -60.11 3.44
C ARG A 235 -44.77 -59.97 3.24
N ARG A 236 -44.24 -58.74 3.22
CA ARG A 236 -42.94 -58.45 3.84
C ARG A 236 -42.82 -56.98 4.22
N SER A 237 -43.11 -56.73 5.49
CA SER A 237 -42.84 -55.53 6.26
C SER A 237 -41.35 -55.17 6.28
N ARG A 238 -41.01 -53.91 5.99
CA ARG A 238 -40.11 -53.12 6.84
C ARG A 238 -40.09 -51.64 6.43
N SER A 239 -40.75 -50.86 7.27
CA SER A 239 -40.59 -49.43 7.47
C SER A 239 -39.14 -49.06 7.79
N ARG A 240 -38.57 -48.08 7.07
CA ARG A 240 -37.50 -47.24 7.61
C ARG A 240 -37.74 -45.78 7.26
N SER A 241 -38.13 -45.08 8.31
CA SER A 241 -38.26 -43.64 8.43
C SER A 241 -36.93 -42.93 8.21
N ARG A 242 -37.06 -41.68 7.74
CA ARG A 242 -36.25 -40.49 8.02
C ARG A 242 -35.17 -40.68 9.12
N ASP A 243 -33.94 -40.26 8.88
CA ASP A 243 -33.52 -38.90 9.28
C ASP A 243 -32.06 -38.55 8.95
N ARG A 244 -31.87 -37.23 8.88
CA ARG A 244 -30.69 -36.36 8.87
C ARG A 244 -29.37 -36.96 9.39
N HIS A 245 -28.25 -36.67 8.71
CA HIS A 245 -27.03 -36.27 9.40
C HIS A 245 -26.17 -35.24 8.65
N ARG A 246 -25.99 -34.11 9.34
CA ARG A 246 -24.98 -33.06 9.15
C ARG A 246 -23.58 -33.67 9.33
N ARG A 247 -22.63 -33.37 8.45
CA ARG A 247 -21.19 -33.57 8.72
C ARG A 247 -20.51 -32.22 8.92
N HIS A 248 -20.35 -31.85 10.18
CA HIS A 248 -19.20 -31.07 10.64
C HIS A 248 -18.55 -31.87 11.77
N ARG A 249 -17.28 -32.25 11.63
CA ARG A 249 -16.38 -32.32 12.77
C ARG A 249 -14.91 -32.35 12.34
N SER A 250 -14.26 -31.26 12.70
CA SER A 250 -12.84 -31.07 12.97
C SER A 250 -12.22 -32.24 13.72
N ARG A 251 -10.99 -32.59 13.35
CA ARG A 251 -10.15 -33.53 14.09
C ARG A 251 -8.80 -32.89 14.37
N SER A 252 -8.71 -32.29 15.54
CA SER A 252 -7.46 -32.07 16.28
C SER A 252 -6.89 -33.42 16.69
N GLY A 253 -5.60 -33.62 16.47
CA GLY A 253 -4.88 -34.84 16.80
C GLY A 253 -3.45 -34.51 17.22
N SER A 254 -3.29 -34.15 18.48
CA SER A 254 -2.02 -34.07 19.17
C SER A 254 -1.50 -35.47 19.49
N ARG A 255 -0.20 -35.73 19.24
CA ARG A 255 0.61 -36.68 20.02
C ARG A 255 2.10 -36.53 19.72
N ASN A 256 2.83 -36.13 20.76
CA ASN A 256 4.28 -36.12 20.91
C ASN A 256 4.92 -37.47 20.54
N ARG A 257 6.11 -37.41 19.95
CA ARG A 257 7.15 -38.43 20.13
C ARG A 257 8.53 -37.78 20.10
N SER A 258 9.10 -37.63 21.29
CA SER A 258 10.49 -37.27 21.55
C SER A 258 11.41 -38.42 21.15
N HIS A 259 12.47 -38.13 20.39
CA HIS A 259 13.63 -39.03 20.30
C HIS A 259 14.89 -38.29 20.72
N HIS A 260 15.38 -38.67 21.89
CA HIS A 260 16.75 -38.43 22.33
C HIS A 260 17.71 -39.33 21.55
N ARG A 261 18.79 -38.74 21.02
CA ARG A 261 20.11 -39.38 21.04
C ARG A 261 21.16 -38.31 21.35
N SER A 262 21.81 -38.47 22.50
CA SER A 262 23.05 -37.80 22.84
C SER A 262 24.21 -38.50 22.13
N SER A 263 25.23 -37.74 21.75
CA SER A 263 26.61 -37.94 22.23
C SER A 263 27.56 -36.94 21.55
N ARG A 264 28.11 -36.02 22.35
CA ARG A 264 29.54 -35.68 22.53
C ARG A 264 30.49 -35.84 21.33
N ASP A 265 31.53 -35.04 21.14
CA ASP A 265 32.11 -33.80 21.69
C ASP A 265 33.42 -33.59 20.87
N ARG A 266 34.16 -32.50 21.11
CA ARG A 266 35.48 -32.10 20.53
C ARG A 266 35.36 -31.28 19.24
N GLY A 267 35.76 -30.01 19.16
CA GLY A 267 36.71 -29.23 19.95
C GLY A 267 38.09 -29.21 19.29
N SER A 268 38.40 -28.13 18.55
CA SER A 268 39.72 -27.50 18.37
C SER A 268 39.59 -26.49 17.21
N LYS A 269 39.64 -25.17 17.42
CA LYS A 269 40.81 -24.29 17.60
C LYS A 269 41.84 -24.33 16.45
N HIS A 270 42.29 -23.10 16.15
CA HIS A 270 43.30 -22.63 15.20
C HIS A 270 42.81 -22.50 13.75
N LYS A 271 43.07 -21.41 13.03
CA LYS A 271 44.00 -20.30 13.23
C LYS A 271 43.48 -19.11 12.41
#